data_AF-A0A2A2LMJ0-F1
#
_entry.id   AF-A0A2A2LMJ0-F1
#
_cell.length_a   1.000
_cell.length_b   1.000
_cell.length_c   1.000
_cell.angle_alpha   90.00
_cell.angle_beta   90.00
_cell.angle_gamma   90.00
#
_symmetry.space_group_name_H-M   'P 1'
#
loop_
_entity.id
_entity.type
_entity.pdbx_description
1 polymer ?
#
loop_
_entity_poly.entity_id
_entity_poly.type
_entity_poly.pdbx_seq_one_letter_code
_entity_poly.pdbx_strand_id
1 'polypeptide(L)'
;MNNQTAGGRANFDFFKQRPYGVLMAAQMILPLSIFVVSLFTSFHFVGMGFVVSMALFLFVSSFVINAIHLFGWNRQSYEVVNGMHLFIPATFLLFIFSSLSTLAFIFSTLICLIGFFDSLRYYLLLMLCYFILSALCAATTYVCGQLTVLLFRAMPNNQVFGLLTTIIEGDKTTRTDRDPQFTPATTPSGPYPPPSGSNFI
;
A
#
# COMPACT_ATOMS: atom_id res chain seq x y z
N MET A 1 -1.30 2.89 32.60
CA MET A 1 -2.13 2.57 31.42
C MET A 1 -2.82 3.86 30.99
N ASN A 2 -2.20 4.63 30.08
CA ASN A 2 -2.87 5.80 29.52
C ASN A 2 -3.63 5.35 28.28
N ASN A 3 -4.96 5.30 28.40
CA ASN A 3 -5.86 5.28 27.25
C ASN A 3 -5.67 6.58 26.47
N GLN A 4 -4.72 6.61 25.53
CA GLN A 4 -4.78 7.57 24.45
C GLN A 4 -5.87 7.11 23.50
N THR A 5 -7.07 7.67 23.67
CA THR A 5 -8.06 7.82 22.62
C THR A 5 -7.46 8.65 21.48
N ALA A 6 -6.57 8.04 20.69
CA ALA A 6 -6.06 8.63 19.45
C ALA A 6 -7.04 8.37 18.30
N GLY A 7 -8.32 8.63 18.52
CA GLY A 7 -9.28 8.90 17.46
C GLY A 7 -9.72 10.33 17.68
N GLY A 8 -9.21 11.29 16.90
CA GLY A 8 -9.62 12.67 17.15
C GLY A 8 -9.23 13.74 16.13
N ARG A 9 -8.07 13.70 15.47
CA ARG A 9 -7.68 14.76 14.51
C ARG A 9 -6.82 14.18 13.40
N ALA A 10 -7.15 14.50 12.15
CA ALA A 10 -6.35 14.12 11.00
C ALA A 10 -4.95 14.77 11.08
N ASN A 11 -3.89 13.96 11.02
CA ASN A 11 -2.52 14.44 11.08
C ASN A 11 -1.90 14.62 9.69
N PHE A 12 -2.10 15.80 9.10
CA PHE A 12 -1.57 16.13 7.77
C PHE A 12 -0.04 16.25 7.71
N ASP A 13 0.64 16.38 8.86
CA ASP A 13 2.11 16.41 8.87
C ASP A 13 2.72 15.07 8.44
N PHE A 14 1.94 13.99 8.46
CA PHE A 14 2.30 12.70 7.87
C PHE A 14 2.83 12.84 6.44
N PHE A 15 2.16 13.62 5.58
CA PHE A 15 2.57 13.77 4.17
C PHE A 15 3.87 14.56 3.98
N LYS A 16 4.32 15.29 5.00
CA LYS A 16 5.61 16.00 4.95
C LYS A 16 6.77 15.08 5.33
N GLN A 17 6.50 13.96 6.00
CA GLN A 17 7.52 13.04 6.45
C GLN A 17 8.03 12.19 5.27
N ARG A 18 9.36 12.16 5.10
CA ARG A 18 10.03 11.39 4.06
C ARG A 18 10.62 10.11 4.67
N PRO A 19 10.64 8.99 3.93
CA PRO A 19 10.24 8.86 2.53
C PRO A 19 8.75 8.50 2.33
N TYR A 20 8.11 7.85 3.30
CA TYR A 20 6.81 7.21 3.07
C TYR A 20 5.66 8.20 2.90
N GLY A 21 5.57 9.22 3.74
CA GLY A 21 4.50 10.21 3.68
C GLY A 21 4.40 10.91 2.33
N VAL A 22 5.54 11.40 1.82
CA VAL A 22 5.61 12.06 0.50
C VAL A 22 5.26 11.09 -0.64
N LEU A 23 5.78 9.87 -0.60
CA LEU A 23 5.51 8.88 -1.65
C LEU A 23 4.05 8.42 -1.65
N MET A 24 3.43 8.26 -0.48
CA MET A 24 2.02 7.90 -0.36
C MET A 24 1.08 9.03 -0.82
N ALA A 25 1.47 10.30 -0.59
CA ALA A 25 0.77 11.44 -1.20
C ALA A 25 0.90 11.43 -2.72
N ALA A 26 2.11 11.21 -3.24
CA ALA A 26 2.37 11.15 -4.68
C ALA A 26 1.61 9.99 -5.35
N GLN A 27 1.54 8.81 -4.70
CA GLN A 27 0.78 7.65 -5.18
C GLN A 27 -0.72 7.94 -5.27
N MET A 28 -1.25 8.92 -4.51
CA MET A 28 -2.64 9.35 -4.61
C MET A 28 -2.84 10.42 -5.70
N ILE A 29 -1.95 11.42 -5.77
CA ILE A 29 -2.10 12.57 -6.67
C ILE A 29 -1.87 12.20 -8.14
N LEU A 30 -0.86 11.36 -8.42
CA LEU A 30 -0.51 10.98 -9.79
C LEU A 30 -1.65 10.25 -10.52
N PRO A 31 -2.25 9.17 -10.00
CA PRO A 31 -3.37 8.52 -10.68
C PRO A 31 -4.61 9.42 -10.78
N LEU A 32 -4.84 10.32 -9.82
CA LEU A 32 -5.89 11.34 -9.96
C LEU A 32 -5.64 12.25 -11.16
N SER A 33 -4.39 12.70 -11.35
CA SER A 33 -4.03 13.54 -12.50
C SER A 33 -4.22 12.81 -13.84
N ILE A 34 -3.93 11.50 -13.90
CA ILE A 34 -4.21 10.65 -15.08
C ILE A 34 -5.70 10.64 -15.38
N PHE A 35 -6.54 10.44 -14.36
CA PHE A 35 -7.99 10.45 -14.52
C PHE A 35 -8.49 11.82 -15.02
N VAL A 36 -8.02 12.92 -14.42
CA VAL A 36 -8.42 14.29 -14.82
C VAL A 36 -8.04 14.57 -16.28
N VAL A 37 -6.81 14.28 -16.69
CA VAL A 37 -6.37 14.45 -18.09
C VAL A 37 -7.23 13.60 -19.04
N SER A 38 -7.65 12.43 -18.58
CA SER A 38 -8.50 11.53 -19.35
C SER A 38 -9.92 12.04 -19.58
N LEU A 39 -10.43 12.96 -18.75
CA LEU A 39 -11.74 13.58 -18.95
C LEU A 39 -11.76 14.60 -20.10
N PHE A 40 -10.62 15.22 -20.39
CA PHE A 40 -10.50 16.26 -21.41
C PHE A 40 -10.17 15.71 -22.81
N THR A 41 -10.04 14.39 -22.95
CA THR A 41 -9.58 13.76 -24.20
C THR A 41 -10.58 12.71 -24.69
N SER A 42 -11.04 12.84 -25.93
CA SER A 42 -11.81 11.78 -26.61
C SER A 42 -10.85 10.75 -27.21
N PHE A 43 -10.55 9.71 -26.43
CA PHE A 43 -9.63 8.67 -26.84
C PHE A 43 -10.19 7.82 -27.98
N HIS A 44 -9.42 7.68 -29.06
CA HIS A 44 -9.73 6.75 -30.14
C HIS A 44 -9.18 5.34 -29.88
N PHE A 45 -8.22 5.21 -28.97
CA PHE A 45 -7.57 3.94 -28.67
C PHE A 45 -8.31 3.15 -27.58
N VAL A 46 -8.78 1.94 -27.91
CA VAL A 46 -9.57 1.05 -27.03
C VAL A 46 -8.83 0.73 -25.72
N GLY A 47 -7.49 0.63 -25.75
CA GLY A 47 -6.69 0.32 -24.56
C GLY A 47 -6.72 1.40 -23.47
N MET A 48 -7.20 2.62 -23.75
CA MET A 48 -7.28 3.68 -22.75
C MET A 48 -8.24 3.37 -21.60
N GLY A 49 -9.26 2.51 -21.82
CA GLY A 49 -10.14 2.04 -20.74
C GLY A 49 -9.38 1.30 -19.64
N PHE A 50 -8.32 0.56 -19.98
CA PHE A 50 -7.46 -0.10 -19.00
C PHE A 50 -6.67 0.93 -18.17
N VAL A 51 -6.07 1.94 -18.83
CA VAL A 51 -5.28 2.99 -18.16
C VAL A 51 -6.14 3.77 -17.17
N VAL A 52 -7.34 4.17 -17.59
CA VAL A 52 -8.29 4.92 -16.75
C VAL A 52 -8.80 4.09 -15.57
N SER A 53 -9.13 2.82 -15.80
CA SER A 53 -9.63 1.94 -14.72
C SER A 53 -8.54 1.65 -13.68
N MET A 54 -7.30 1.40 -14.09
CA MET A 54 -6.16 1.21 -13.18
C MET A 54 -5.82 2.50 -12.41
N ALA A 55 -5.92 3.66 -13.05
CA ALA A 55 -5.77 4.95 -12.38
C ALA A 55 -6.84 5.16 -11.30
N LEU A 56 -8.11 4.93 -11.59
CA LEU A 56 -9.16 5.03 -10.58
C LEU A 56 -8.98 4.01 -9.45
N PHE A 57 -8.64 2.76 -9.77
CA PHE A 57 -8.40 1.74 -8.76
C PHE A 57 -7.26 2.12 -7.81
N LEU A 58 -6.12 2.59 -8.34
CA LEU A 58 -5.00 3.03 -7.53
C LEU A 58 -5.34 4.30 -6.72
N PHE A 59 -6.08 5.24 -7.31
CA PHE A 59 -6.52 6.44 -6.61
C PHE A 59 -7.40 6.09 -5.40
N VAL A 60 -8.44 5.28 -5.60
CA VAL A 60 -9.38 4.90 -4.54
C VAL A 60 -8.68 4.11 -3.44
N SER A 61 -7.88 3.10 -3.81
CA SER A 61 -7.12 2.32 -2.83
C SER A 61 -6.12 3.18 -2.04
N SER A 62 -5.40 4.09 -2.72
CA SER A 62 -4.44 5.00 -2.07
C SER A 62 -5.15 6.03 -1.18
N PHE A 63 -6.31 6.53 -1.59
CA PHE A 63 -7.12 7.44 -0.79
C PHE A 63 -7.58 6.78 0.52
N VAL A 64 -8.10 5.56 0.44
CA VAL A 64 -8.52 4.78 1.61
C VAL A 64 -7.34 4.52 2.54
N ILE A 65 -6.19 4.09 2.02
CA ILE A 65 -5.00 3.80 2.83
C ILE A 65 -4.44 5.08 3.46
N ASN A 66 -4.41 6.19 2.73
CA ASN A 66 -3.99 7.49 3.27
C ASN A 66 -4.94 7.97 4.36
N ALA A 67 -6.25 7.77 4.22
CA ALA A 67 -7.22 8.09 5.27
C ALA A 67 -6.92 7.28 6.55
N ILE A 68 -6.67 5.97 6.42
CA ILE A 68 -6.30 5.10 7.55
C ILE A 68 -5.06 5.63 8.28
N HIS A 69 -4.04 6.10 7.55
CA HIS A 69 -2.82 6.68 8.14
C HIS A 69 -3.05 8.08 8.74
N LEU A 70 -3.85 8.93 8.10
CA LEU A 70 -4.20 10.28 8.59
C LEU A 70 -4.95 10.24 9.92
N PHE A 71 -5.86 9.27 10.08
CA PHE A 71 -6.65 9.08 11.30
C PHE A 71 -5.93 8.20 12.34
N GLY A 72 -4.79 7.61 12.00
CA GLY A 72 -4.03 6.74 12.90
C GLY A 72 -4.73 5.41 13.22
N TRP A 73 -5.71 4.99 12.41
CA TRP A 73 -6.44 3.72 12.60
C TRP A 73 -5.54 2.50 12.42
N ASN A 74 -4.42 2.64 11.71
CA ASN A 74 -3.38 1.63 11.63
C ASN A 74 -2.65 1.37 12.96
N ARG A 75 -2.84 2.20 13.99
CA ARG A 75 -2.24 2.02 15.34
C ARG A 75 -3.21 1.41 16.34
N GLN A 76 -4.48 1.28 15.97
CA GLN A 76 -5.54 0.81 16.87
C GLN A 76 -5.74 -0.70 16.73
N SER A 77 -5.89 -1.38 17.86
CA SER A 77 -6.36 -2.77 17.91
C SER A 77 -7.80 -2.78 18.37
N TYR A 78 -8.72 -3.21 17.51
CA TYR A 78 -10.15 -3.31 17.86
C TYR A 78 -10.41 -4.69 18.46
N GLU A 79 -10.95 -4.74 19.67
CA GLU A 79 -11.42 -5.99 20.25
C GLU A 79 -12.74 -6.38 19.55
N VAL A 80 -12.77 -7.53 18.89
CA VAL A 80 -13.95 -7.96 18.13
C VAL A 80 -14.90 -8.71 19.06
N VAL A 81 -14.55 -9.94 19.46
CA VAL A 81 -15.27 -10.79 20.43
C VAL A 81 -14.26 -11.84 20.94
N ASN A 82 -14.36 -12.26 22.21
CA ASN A 82 -13.50 -13.31 22.84
C ASN A 82 -11.99 -13.00 22.85
N GLY A 83 -11.58 -11.76 23.13
CA GLY A 83 -10.16 -11.39 23.24
C GLY A 83 -9.39 -11.40 21.91
N MET A 84 -10.08 -11.62 20.78
CA MET A 84 -9.49 -11.50 19.45
C MET A 84 -9.38 -10.02 19.06
N HIS A 85 -8.15 -9.55 18.87
CA HIS A 85 -7.86 -8.18 18.45
C HIS A 85 -7.70 -8.11 16.92
N LEU A 86 -8.55 -7.32 16.25
CA LEU A 86 -8.45 -6.99 14.83
C LEU A 86 -7.48 -5.82 14.65
N PHE A 87 -6.42 -6.07 13.88
CA PHE A 87 -5.46 -5.07 13.44
C PHE A 87 -5.65 -4.82 11.94
N ILE A 88 -5.65 -3.56 11.51
CA ILE A 88 -5.76 -3.21 10.09
C ILE A 88 -4.35 -3.22 9.49
N PRO A 89 -3.99 -4.20 8.63
CA PRO A 89 -2.64 -4.31 8.10
C PRO A 89 -2.45 -3.36 6.89
N ALA A 90 -2.54 -2.06 7.14
CA ALA A 90 -2.52 -1.03 6.09
C ALA A 90 -1.22 -1.05 5.26
N THR A 91 -0.08 -1.35 5.90
CA THR A 91 1.24 -1.47 5.28
C THR A 91 1.32 -2.64 4.30
N PHE A 92 0.71 -3.78 4.66
CA PHE A 92 0.64 -4.96 3.80
C PHE A 92 -0.25 -4.72 2.59
N LEU A 93 -1.42 -4.11 2.78
CA LEU A 93 -2.31 -3.73 1.69
C LEU A 93 -1.62 -2.74 0.74
N LEU A 94 -0.91 -1.75 1.29
CA LEU A 94 -0.13 -0.79 0.51
C LEU A 94 0.93 -1.50 -0.36
N PHE A 95 1.64 -2.49 0.20
CA PHE A 95 2.62 -3.27 -0.56
C PHE A 95 1.97 -4.03 -1.72
N ILE A 96 0.84 -4.71 -1.49
CA ILE A 96 0.13 -5.47 -2.54
C ILE A 96 -0.36 -4.53 -3.65
N PHE A 97 -1.08 -3.46 -3.28
CA PHE A 97 -1.63 -2.53 -4.27
C PHE A 97 -0.51 -1.82 -5.04
N SER A 98 0.57 -1.43 -4.37
CA SER A 98 1.73 -0.79 -5.00
C SER A 98 2.46 -1.75 -5.95
N SER A 99 2.66 -3.01 -5.56
CA SER A 99 3.31 -4.03 -6.40
C SER A 99 2.47 -4.34 -7.66
N LEU A 100 1.18 -4.62 -7.49
CA LEU A 100 0.26 -4.87 -8.61
C LEU A 100 0.16 -3.66 -9.55
N SER A 101 0.07 -2.46 -8.98
CA SER A 101 -0.03 -1.24 -9.75
C SER A 101 1.26 -0.94 -10.50
N THR A 102 2.43 -1.27 -9.94
CA THR A 102 3.71 -1.12 -10.66
C THR A 102 3.67 -1.91 -11.98
N LEU A 103 3.20 -3.16 -11.95
CA LEU A 103 3.06 -3.97 -13.16
C LEU A 103 2.00 -3.40 -14.12
N ALA A 104 0.82 -3.05 -13.59
CA ALA A 104 -0.27 -2.49 -14.40
C ALA A 104 0.11 -1.18 -15.09
N PHE A 105 0.87 -0.31 -14.42
CA PHE A 105 1.30 0.97 -14.98
C PHE A 105 2.49 0.86 -15.95
N ILE A 106 3.28 -0.22 -15.89
CA ILE A 106 4.22 -0.55 -16.97
C ILE A 106 3.44 -0.81 -18.26
N PHE A 107 2.42 -1.67 -18.23
CA PHE A 107 1.57 -1.92 -19.40
C PHE A 107 0.81 -0.66 -19.84
N SER A 108 0.32 0.13 -18.89
CA SER A 108 -0.36 1.40 -19.20
C SER A 108 0.56 2.40 -19.92
N THR A 109 1.83 2.49 -19.51
CA THR A 109 2.82 3.34 -20.16
C THR A 109 3.04 2.93 -21.62
N LEU A 110 3.12 1.62 -21.90
CA LEU A 110 3.23 1.09 -23.25
C LEU A 110 1.98 1.39 -24.09
N ILE A 111 0.79 1.23 -23.52
CA ILE A 111 -0.48 1.59 -24.17
C ILE A 111 -0.50 3.08 -24.55
N CYS A 112 -0.10 3.97 -23.65
CA CYS A 112 -0.03 5.41 -23.93
C CYS A 112 1.03 5.74 -25.00
N LEU A 113 2.15 5.02 -25.05
CA LEU A 113 3.16 5.21 -26.11
C LEU A 113 2.66 4.74 -27.47
N ILE A 114 1.94 3.62 -27.55
CA ILE A 114 1.30 3.18 -28.79
C ILE A 114 0.27 4.24 -29.25
N GLY A 115 -0.55 4.74 -28.33
CA GLY A 115 -1.50 5.84 -28.60
C GLY A 115 -0.81 7.13 -29.05
N PHE A 116 0.36 7.44 -28.51
CA PHE A 116 1.18 8.59 -28.94
C PHE A 116 1.65 8.44 -30.39
N PHE A 117 2.19 7.28 -30.77
CA PHE A 117 2.64 7.02 -32.14
C PHE A 117 1.48 7.00 -33.14
N ASP A 118 0.33 6.42 -32.76
CA ASP A 118 -0.87 6.45 -33.60
C ASP A 118 -1.42 7.87 -33.76
N SER A 119 -1.33 8.68 -32.70
CA SER A 119 -1.76 10.08 -32.71
C SER A 119 -0.95 10.99 -33.64
N LEU A 120 0.21 10.55 -34.16
CA LEU A 120 1.02 11.33 -35.12
C LEU A 120 0.26 11.63 -36.42
N ARG A 121 -0.76 10.84 -36.75
CA ARG A 121 -1.62 11.02 -37.92
C ARG A 121 -2.74 12.05 -37.69
N TYR A 122 -2.91 12.52 -36.46
CA TYR A 122 -4.03 13.36 -36.02
C TYR A 122 -3.55 14.71 -35.45
N TYR A 123 -4.41 15.39 -34.69
CA TYR A 123 -4.17 16.71 -34.12
C TYR A 123 -3.07 16.74 -33.05
N LEU A 124 -2.27 17.81 -33.02
CA LEU A 124 -1.18 18.04 -32.05
C LEU A 124 -1.62 17.96 -30.58
N LEU A 125 -2.85 18.40 -30.27
CA LEU A 125 -3.37 18.37 -28.90
C LEU A 125 -3.56 16.94 -28.38
N LEU A 126 -4.01 16.02 -29.24
CA LEU A 126 -4.16 14.60 -28.89
C LEU A 126 -2.79 13.96 -28.64
N MET A 127 -1.80 14.31 -29.47
CA MET A 127 -0.41 13.86 -29.30
C MET A 127 0.16 14.33 -27.96
N LEU A 128 -0.06 15.59 -27.59
CA LEU A 128 0.39 16.15 -26.33
C LEU A 128 -0.30 15.50 -25.12
N CYS A 129 -1.60 15.20 -25.20
CA CYS A 129 -2.30 14.46 -24.16
C CYS A 129 -1.71 13.06 -23.94
N TYR A 130 -1.46 12.29 -25.01
CA TYR A 130 -0.85 10.96 -24.90
C TYR A 130 0.58 11.00 -24.34
N PHE A 131 1.36 12.03 -24.68
CA PHE A 131 2.69 12.24 -24.11
C PHE A 131 2.63 12.52 -22.60
N ILE A 132 1.73 13.41 -22.16
CA ILE A 132 1.52 13.71 -20.73
C ILE A 132 1.04 12.46 -19.99
N LEU A 133 0.09 11.71 -20.55
CA LEU A 133 -0.42 10.47 -19.96
C LEU A 133 0.69 9.43 -19.81
N SER A 134 1.56 9.27 -20.81
CA SER A 134 2.72 8.38 -20.74
C SER A 134 3.67 8.80 -19.62
N ALA A 135 4.00 10.09 -19.53
CA ALA A 135 4.86 10.62 -18.46
C ALA A 135 4.25 10.42 -17.06
N LEU A 136 2.95 10.63 -16.89
CA LEU A 136 2.24 10.40 -15.63
C LEU A 136 2.18 8.91 -15.26
N CYS A 137 1.96 8.02 -16.23
CA CYS A 137 2.01 6.57 -15.99
C CYS A 137 3.41 6.11 -15.58
N ALA A 138 4.45 6.64 -16.22
CA ALA A 138 5.84 6.35 -15.86
C ALA A 138 6.19 6.88 -14.45
N ALA A 139 5.76 8.09 -14.11
CA ALA A 139 5.93 8.65 -12.77
C ALA A 139 5.20 7.83 -11.70
N THR A 140 3.97 7.38 -11.99
CA THR A 140 3.20 6.51 -11.10
C THR A 140 3.91 5.18 -10.89
N THR A 141 4.41 4.57 -11.97
CA THR A 141 5.22 3.34 -11.92
C THR A 141 6.45 3.52 -11.02
N TYR A 142 7.15 4.65 -11.17
CA TYR A 142 8.33 4.95 -10.36
C TYR A 142 7.99 5.09 -8.87
N VAL A 143 6.93 5.85 -8.53
CA VAL A 143 6.50 6.05 -7.14
C VAL A 143 6.07 4.73 -6.49
N CYS A 144 5.24 3.95 -7.17
CA CYS A 144 4.83 2.62 -6.70
C CYS A 144 6.01 1.65 -6.59
N GLY A 145 6.93 1.67 -7.55
CA GLY A 145 8.15 0.85 -7.50
C GLY A 145 9.02 1.20 -6.29
N GLN A 146 9.23 2.49 -6.03
CA GLN A 146 9.99 2.96 -4.86
C GLN A 146 9.32 2.55 -3.55
N LEU A 147 8.00 2.70 -3.43
CA LEU A 147 7.26 2.25 -2.25
C LEU A 147 7.38 0.74 -2.04
N THR A 148 7.24 -0.04 -3.10
CA THR A 148 7.41 -1.50 -3.06
C THR A 148 8.81 -1.88 -2.56
N VAL A 149 9.87 -1.24 -3.06
CA VAL A 149 11.26 -1.51 -2.63
C VAL A 149 11.50 -1.09 -1.18
N LEU A 150 11.01 0.08 -0.77
CA LEU A 150 11.16 0.55 0.62
C LEU A 150 10.43 -0.36 1.61
N LEU A 151 9.24 -0.84 1.25
CA LEU A 151 8.49 -1.81 2.04
C LEU A 151 9.15 -3.18 2.03
N PHE A 152 9.75 -3.58 0.91
CA PHE A 152 10.51 -4.82 0.80
C PHE A 152 11.74 -4.82 1.73
N ARG A 153 12.42 -3.67 1.87
CA ARG A 153 13.54 -3.52 2.81
C ARG A 153 13.10 -3.50 4.28
N ALA A 154 11.85 -3.12 4.55
CA ALA A 154 11.30 -3.10 5.90
C ALA A 154 10.80 -4.48 6.37
N MET A 155 10.78 -5.51 5.51
CA MET A 155 10.27 -6.83 5.88
C MET A 155 11.15 -7.49 6.97
N PRO A 156 10.55 -8.02 8.05
CA PRO A 156 11.27 -8.92 8.94
C PRO A 156 11.55 -10.25 8.22
N ASN A 157 12.81 -10.69 8.24
CA ASN A 157 13.21 -12.03 7.78
C ASN A 157 12.81 -12.36 6.31
N ASN A 158 12.65 -11.34 5.46
CA ASN A 158 12.18 -11.47 4.08
C ASN A 158 10.80 -12.16 3.93
N GLN A 159 10.01 -12.21 5.02
CA GLN A 159 8.67 -12.79 5.01
C GLN A 159 7.65 -11.68 4.74
N VAL A 160 6.93 -11.80 3.62
CA VAL A 160 5.89 -10.84 3.19
C VAL A 160 4.77 -10.71 4.21
N PHE A 161 4.46 -11.78 4.94
CA PHE A 161 3.49 -11.76 6.04
C PHE A 161 3.95 -10.95 7.26
N GLY A 162 5.25 -10.70 7.40
CA GLY A 162 5.81 -9.84 8.44
C GLY A 162 5.40 -8.36 8.29
N LEU A 163 4.87 -7.95 7.14
CA LEU A 163 4.28 -6.62 6.96
C LEU A 163 2.93 -6.46 7.65
N LEU A 164 2.27 -7.56 8.03
CA LEU A 164 1.01 -7.51 8.76
C LEU A 164 1.17 -6.84 10.14
N THR A 165 2.38 -6.86 10.70
CA THR A 165 2.69 -6.29 12.03
C THR A 165 3.47 -4.98 11.94
N THR A 166 3.75 -4.51 10.73
CA THR A 166 4.57 -3.32 10.48
C THR A 166 3.66 -2.10 10.31
N ILE A 167 3.92 -1.04 11.06
CA ILE A 167 3.22 0.24 11.01
C ILE A 167 4.13 1.28 10.35
N ILE A 168 3.62 2.03 9.37
CA ILE A 168 4.31 3.19 8.81
C ILE A 168 3.97 4.42 9.66
N GLU A 169 4.99 5.06 10.24
CA GLU A 169 4.83 6.30 11.01
C GLU A 169 5.10 7.56 10.20
N GLY A 170 5.63 7.42 8.98
CA GLY A 170 5.84 8.48 7.99
C GLY A 170 7.30 8.60 7.58
N ASP A 171 8.22 8.67 8.53
CA ASP A 171 9.68 8.60 8.30
C ASP A 171 10.24 7.18 8.49
N LYS A 172 9.60 6.39 9.38
CA LYS A 172 10.05 5.06 9.78
C LYS A 172 8.91 4.04 9.79
N THR A 173 9.31 2.78 9.86
CA THR A 173 8.41 1.66 10.10
C THR A 173 8.64 1.12 11.51
N THR A 174 7.60 1.11 12.34
CA THR A 174 7.62 0.49 13.68
C THR A 174 6.92 -0.86 13.65
N ARG A 175 7.25 -1.73 14.59
CA ARG A 175 6.56 -3.01 14.76
C ARG A 175 5.60 -2.89 15.93
N THR A 176 4.43 -3.46 15.77
CA THR A 176 3.57 -3.72 16.93
C THR A 176 4.19 -4.90 17.68
N ASP A 177 4.72 -4.69 18.88
CA ASP A 177 5.25 -5.75 19.77
C ASP A 177 4.18 -6.78 20.21
N ARG A 178 2.94 -6.59 19.78
CA ARG A 178 1.92 -7.63 19.82
C ARG A 178 2.05 -8.44 18.54
N ASP A 179 2.82 -9.51 18.63
CA ASP A 179 2.64 -10.65 17.75
C ASP A 179 1.14 -10.87 17.57
N PRO A 180 0.60 -10.95 16.33
CA PRO A 180 -0.65 -11.63 16.12
C PRO A 180 -0.39 -13.04 16.59
N GLN A 181 -0.75 -13.32 17.84
CA GLN A 181 -0.64 -14.63 18.44
C GLN A 181 -1.66 -15.51 17.73
N PHE A 182 -1.35 -15.92 16.50
CA PHE A 182 -1.67 -17.26 16.05
C PHE A 182 -0.87 -18.18 16.96
N THR A 183 -1.35 -18.36 18.19
CA THR A 183 -1.03 -19.55 18.95
C THR A 183 -1.39 -20.71 18.03
N PRO A 184 -0.43 -21.52 17.56
CA PRO A 184 -0.80 -22.83 17.05
C PRO A 184 -1.60 -23.48 18.17
N ALA A 185 -2.78 -24.02 17.83
CA ALA A 185 -3.63 -24.70 18.79
C ALA A 185 -2.75 -25.55 19.70
N THR A 186 -2.68 -25.17 20.98
CA THR A 186 -1.97 -25.94 21.99
C THR A 186 -2.61 -27.32 21.97
N THR A 187 -1.87 -28.31 21.48
CA THR A 187 -2.16 -29.70 21.80
C THR A 187 -2.29 -29.77 23.32
N PRO A 188 -3.35 -30.37 23.87
CA PRO A 188 -3.52 -30.45 25.32
C PRO A 188 -2.44 -31.36 25.88
N SER A 189 -1.31 -30.79 26.28
CA SER A 189 -0.29 -31.51 27.05
C SER A 189 -0.84 -31.66 28.46
N GLY A 190 -1.44 -32.82 28.72
CA GLY A 190 -1.79 -33.27 30.06
C GLY A 190 -0.57 -33.28 31.00
N PRO A 191 -0.79 -33.36 32.32
CA PRO A 191 0.27 -33.24 33.31
C PRO A 191 1.14 -34.50 33.30
N TYR A 192 2.40 -34.37 32.86
CA TYR A 192 3.41 -35.39 33.08
C TYR A 192 3.92 -35.31 34.54
N PRO A 193 4.08 -36.44 35.25
CA PRO A 193 4.63 -36.47 36.60
C PRO A 193 6.17 -36.33 36.59
N PRO A 194 6.79 -35.87 37.69
CA PRO A 194 8.23 -35.56 37.76
C PRO A 194 9.12 -36.82 37.77
N PRO A 195 10.40 -36.72 37.34
CA PRO A 195 11.28 -37.87 37.20
C PRO A 195 11.82 -38.36 38.55
N SER A 196 11.80 -39.68 38.72
CA SER A 196 12.40 -40.45 39.82
C SER A 196 13.93 -40.31 39.84
N GLY A 197 14.47 -39.58 40.83
CA GLY A 197 15.90 -39.57 41.14
C GLY A 197 16.27 -40.72 42.08
N SER A 198 16.84 -41.80 41.54
CA SER A 198 17.43 -42.90 42.31
C SER A 198 18.86 -42.54 42.73
N ASN A 199 19.10 -42.41 44.04
CA ASN A 199 20.44 -42.37 44.61
C ASN A 199 21.06 -43.77 44.53
N PHE A 200 22.19 -43.90 43.82
CA PHE A 200 23.09 -45.04 43.98
C PHE A 200 24.54 -44.55 44.02
N ILE A 201 25.12 -44.79 45.21
CA ILE A 201 26.53 -44.86 45.64
C ILE A 201 27.32 -43.55 45.63
#